data_AF-A0A6L9KMA0-F1
#
_entry.id   AF-A0A6L9KMA0-F1
#
_cell.length_a   1.000
_cell.length_b   1.000
_cell.length_c   1.000
_cell.angle_alpha   90.00
_cell.angle_beta   90.00
_cell.angle_gamma   90.00
#
_symmetry.space_group_name_H-M   'P 1'
#
loop_
_entity.id
_entity.type
_entity.pdbx_description
1 polymer ?
#
loop_
_entity_poly.entity_id
_entity_poly.type
_entity_poly.pdbx_seq_one_letter_code
_entity_poly.pdbx_strand_id
1 'polypeptide(L)'
;MIDDNDNFKLINAAYPHIGKKLQLFWGHPEFVALMDDLQQNKRGATRQGFPMDIARALNDLDSDHSLAFPKLTRKSDIWGL
;
A
#
# COMPACT_ATOMS: atom_id res chain seq x y z
N MET A 1 0.97 15.07 6.19
CA MET A 1 0.96 14.61 4.78
C MET A 1 1.52 13.19 4.74
N ILE A 2 1.41 12.45 3.63
CA ILE A 2 2.02 11.11 3.55
C ILE A 2 3.56 11.17 3.74
N ASP A 3 4.17 12.30 3.38
CA ASP A 3 5.62 12.51 3.45
C ASP A 3 6.22 12.44 4.87
N ASP A 4 5.39 12.67 5.89
CA ASP A 4 5.81 12.58 7.29
C ASP A 4 5.76 11.14 7.83
N ASN A 5 5.11 10.22 7.11
CA ASN A 5 4.91 8.84 7.52
C ASN A 5 6.21 8.02 7.35
N ASP A 6 6.64 7.35 8.42
CA ASP A 6 7.91 6.61 8.42
C ASP A 6 7.87 5.36 7.52
N ASN A 7 6.70 4.72 7.38
CA ASN A 7 6.51 3.62 6.43
C ASN A 7 6.66 4.11 4.99
N PHE A 8 6.10 5.28 4.67
CA PHE A 8 6.28 5.91 3.36
C PHE A 8 7.75 6.23 3.08
N LYS A 9 8.47 6.83 4.04
CA LYS A 9 9.91 7.14 3.88
C LYS A 9 10.73 5.89 3.62
N LEU A 10 10.46 4.80 4.35
CA LEU A 10 11.12 3.51 4.18
C LEU A 10 10.87 2.94 2.78
N ILE A 11 9.61 2.90 2.34
CA ILE A 11 9.26 2.41 1.00
C ILE A 11 9.85 3.29 -0.10
N ASN A 12 9.80 4.61 0.07
CA ASN A 12 10.32 5.56 -0.92
C ASN A 12 11.85 5.46 -1.05
N ALA A 13 12.56 5.21 0.04
CA ALA A 13 14.01 5.02 0.02
C ALA A 13 14.40 3.73 -0.73
N ALA A 14 13.69 2.62 -0.49
CA ALA A 14 13.98 1.34 -1.12
C ALA A 14 13.44 1.24 -2.56
N TYR A 15 12.27 1.83 -2.83
CA TYR A 15 11.55 1.78 -4.09
C TYR A 15 10.97 3.15 -4.48
N PRO A 16 11.80 4.10 -4.96
CA PRO A 16 11.36 5.47 -5.26
C PRO A 16 10.22 5.55 -6.29
N HIS A 17 10.16 4.61 -7.23
CA HIS A 17 9.08 4.54 -8.22
C HIS A 17 7.73 4.15 -7.61
N ILE A 18 7.74 3.34 -6.55
CA ILE A 18 6.54 3.01 -5.76
C ILE A 18 6.18 4.21 -4.90
N GLY A 19 7.16 4.82 -4.22
CA GLY A 19 6.97 6.04 -3.42
C GLY A 19 6.27 7.15 -4.18
N LYS A 20 6.70 7.47 -5.42
CA LYS A 20 6.02 8.45 -6.27
C LYS A 20 4.54 8.14 -6.51
N LYS A 21 4.19 6.86 -6.73
CA LYS A 21 2.79 6.45 -6.93
C LYS A 21 1.99 6.53 -5.63
N LEU A 22 2.58 6.10 -4.51
CA LEU A 22 1.95 6.21 -3.19
C LEU A 22 1.62 7.67 -2.84
N GLN A 23 2.55 8.58 -3.11
CA GLN A 23 2.34 10.00 -2.90
C GLN A 23 1.25 10.57 -3.82
N LEU A 24 1.29 10.23 -5.12
CA LEU A 24 0.32 10.70 -6.11
C LEU A 24 -1.11 10.23 -5.79
N PHE A 25 -1.27 8.99 -5.34
CA PHE A 25 -2.58 8.41 -5.09
C PHE A 25 -3.07 8.57 -3.65
N TRP A 26 -2.30 9.19 -2.76
CA TRP A 26 -2.72 9.36 -1.37
C TRP A 26 -4.06 10.10 -1.26
N GLY A 27 -5.04 9.49 -0.59
CA GLY A 27 -6.40 10.02 -0.52
C GLY A 27 -7.27 9.79 -1.77
N HIS A 28 -6.80 8.99 -2.72
CA HIS A 28 -7.52 8.61 -3.94
C HIS A 28 -7.79 7.09 -4.00
N PRO A 29 -8.87 6.64 -4.68
CA PRO A 29 -9.18 5.22 -4.86
C PRO A 29 -8.06 4.41 -5.50
N GLU A 30 -7.26 5.04 -6.36
CA GLU A 30 -6.11 4.46 -7.04
C GLU A 30 -5.04 3.95 -6.06
N PHE A 31 -5.00 4.48 -4.84
CA PHE A 31 -4.12 3.99 -3.78
C PHE A 31 -4.49 2.57 -3.38
N VAL A 32 -5.78 2.28 -3.23
CA VAL A 32 -6.26 0.95 -2.85
C VAL A 32 -5.94 -0.06 -3.94
N ALA A 33 -6.17 0.31 -5.20
CA ALA A 33 -5.82 -0.52 -6.35
C ALA A 33 -4.30 -0.76 -6.46
N LEU A 34 -3.48 0.27 -6.19
CA LEU A 34 -2.02 0.13 -6.13
C LEU A 34 -1.61 -0.83 -5.01
N MET A 35 -2.20 -0.70 -3.82
CA MET A 35 -1.85 -1.51 -2.67
C MET A 35 -2.25 -2.98 -2.88
N ASP A 36 -3.41 -3.23 -3.51
CA ASP A 36 -3.79 -4.56 -3.97
C ASP A 36 -2.76 -5.14 -4.94
N ASP A 37 -2.32 -4.39 -5.95
CA ASP A 37 -1.29 -4.88 -6.87
C ASP A 37 0.04 -5.15 -6.16
N LEU A 38 0.44 -4.32 -5.20
CA LEU A 38 1.70 -4.48 -4.47
C LEU A 38 1.67 -5.66 -3.48
N GLN A 39 0.56 -5.85 -2.77
CA GLN A 39 0.39 -6.91 -1.77
C GLN A 39 0.02 -8.25 -2.40
N GLN A 40 -0.78 -8.24 -3.48
CA GLN A 40 -1.23 -9.45 -4.15
C GLN A 40 -0.28 -9.93 -5.25
N ASN A 41 0.77 -9.19 -5.59
CA ASN A 41 1.58 -9.47 -6.79
C ASN A 41 2.20 -10.88 -6.80
N LYS A 42 1.44 -11.82 -7.38
CA LYS A 42 1.83 -13.15 -7.81
C LYS A 42 2.01 -13.20 -9.33
N ARG A 43 2.32 -12.08 -10.00
CA ARG A 43 2.55 -12.08 -11.45
C ARG A 43 3.96 -12.57 -11.80
N GLY A 44 4.05 -13.86 -12.07
CA GLY A 44 5.08 -14.46 -12.91
C GLY A 44 6.27 -15.06 -12.16
N ALA A 45 6.23 -16.38 -12.00
CA ALA A 45 7.23 -17.44 -11.78
C ALA A 45 8.59 -17.19 -11.05
N THR A 46 9.09 -15.97 -10.87
CA THR A 46 10.46 -15.76 -10.37
C THR A 46 10.71 -14.41 -9.69
N ARG A 47 9.67 -13.71 -9.22
CA ARG A 47 9.88 -12.52 -8.36
C ARG A 47 9.84 -12.93 -6.89
N GLN A 48 10.96 -12.72 -6.20
CA GLN A 48 10.99 -12.69 -4.74
C GLN A 48 10.10 -11.52 -4.31
N GLY A 49 9.14 -11.77 -3.41
CA GLY A 49 8.27 -10.73 -2.88
C GLY A 49 9.07 -9.60 -2.20
N PHE A 50 8.38 -8.61 -1.66
CA PHE A 50 9.06 -7.59 -0.88
C PHE A 50 9.78 -8.20 0.33
N PRO A 51 10.95 -7.66 0.71
CA PRO A 51 11.51 -7.86 2.04
C PRO A 51 10.45 -7.65 3.14
N MET A 52 10.55 -8.38 4.25
CA MET A 52 9.51 -8.41 5.28
C MET A 52 9.22 -7.03 5.89
N ASP A 53 10.24 -6.21 6.07
CA ASP A 53 10.14 -4.82 6.54
C ASP A 53 9.34 -3.94 5.56
N ILE A 54 9.57 -4.11 4.25
CA ILE A 54 8.85 -3.38 3.20
C ILE A 54 7.41 -3.88 3.08
N ALA A 55 7.18 -5.19 3.14
CA ALA A 55 5.84 -5.76 3.13
C ALA A 55 5.02 -5.29 4.33
N ARG A 56 5.64 -5.22 5.52
CA ARG A 56 5.02 -4.66 6.72
C ARG A 56 4.72 -3.17 6.56
N ALA A 57 5.67 -2.39 6.07
CA ALA A 57 5.46 -0.96 5.82
C ALA A 57 4.30 -0.70 4.86
N LEU A 58 4.14 -1.52 3.81
CA LEU A 58 3.01 -1.44 2.89
C LEU A 58 1.67 -1.70 3.59
N ASN A 59 1.60 -2.73 4.45
CA ASN A 59 0.39 -3.04 5.22
C ASN A 59 0.05 -1.95 6.25
N ASP A 60 1.04 -1.44 6.96
CA ASP A 60 0.84 -0.38 7.94
C ASP A 60 0.38 0.91 7.23
N LEU A 61 0.96 1.24 6.07
CA LEU A 61 0.56 2.40 5.27
C LEU A 61 -0.86 2.25 4.67
N ASP A 62 -1.27 1.03 4.29
CA ASP A 62 -2.64 0.72 3.85
C ASP A 62 -3.67 0.91 4.97
N SER A 63 -3.28 0.54 6.20
CA SER A 63 -4.08 0.75 7.40
C SER A 63 -4.23 2.23 7.71
N ASP A 64 -3.13 3.00 7.62
CA ASP A 64 -3.15 4.45 7.81
C ASP A 64 -4.03 5.16 6.78
N HIS A 65 -3.97 4.75 5.51
CA HIS A 65 -4.86 5.28 4.46
C HIS A 65 -6.32 4.96 4.76
N SER A 66 -6.60 3.72 5.19
CA SER A 66 -7.95 3.28 5.55
C SER A 66 -8.55 4.10 6.71
N LEU A 67 -7.74 4.43 7.72
CA LEU A 67 -8.15 5.27 8.85
C LEU A 67 -8.35 6.74 8.43
N ALA A 68 -7.47 7.26 7.56
CA ALA A 68 -7.56 8.63 7.07
C ALA A 68 -8.71 8.84 6.07
N PHE A 69 -9.04 7.81 5.28
CA PHE A 69 -10.01 7.86 4.18
C PHE A 69 -11.03 6.71 4.27
N PRO A 70 -11.89 6.68 5.31
CA PRO A 70 -12.83 5.58 5.57
C PRO A 70 -13.86 5.36 4.46
N LYS A 71 -14.04 6.31 3.54
CA LYS A 71 -14.93 6.16 2.37
C LYS A 71 -14.28 5.38 1.23
N LEU A 72 -12.95 5.27 1.24
CA LEU A 72 -12.16 4.60 0.22
C LEU A 72 -11.74 3.19 0.65
N THR A 73 -11.96 2.84 1.91
CA THR A 73 -11.61 1.52 2.45
C THR A 73 -12.27 0.42 1.64
N ARG A 74 -11.53 -0.67 1.42
CA ARG A 74 -12.08 -1.91 0.91
C ARG A 74 -13.25 -2.31 1.81
N LYS A 75 -14.42 -2.55 1.23
CA LYS A 75 -15.51 -3.19 1.97
C LYS A 75 -15.03 -4.60 2.28
N SER A 76 -14.65 -4.82 3.53
CA SER A 76 -14.32 -6.14 4.02
C SER A 76 -15.64 -6.89 4.19
N ASP A 77 -16.09 -7.58 3.15
CA ASP A 77 -17.18 -8.57 3.26
C ASP A 77 -16.62 -9.80 4.02
N ILE A 78 -16.29 -9.62 5.29
CA ILE A 78 -15.85 -10.69 6.20
C ILE A 78 -17.03 -11.61 6.57
N TRP A 79 -18.26 -11.21 6.25
CA TRP A 79 -19.47 -11.99 6.51
C TRP A 79 -20.36 -12.15 5.27
N GLY A 80 -19.76 -12.56 4.14
CA GLY A 80 -20.50 -13.16 3.03
C GLY A 80 -20.66 -14.68 3.24
N LEU A 81 -21.46 -15.09 4.23
CA LEU A 81 -21.97 -16.46 4.38
C LEU A 81 -23.48 -16.46 4.11
#